data_AF-A0A4Y8C5E8-F1
#
_entry.id   AF-A0A4Y8C5E8-F1
#
_cell.length_a   1.000
_cell.length_b   1.000
_cell.length_c   1.000
_cell.angle_alpha   90.00
_cell.angle_beta   90.00
_cell.angle_gamma   90.00
#
_symmetry.space_group_name_H-M   'P 1'
#
loop_
_entity.id
_entity.type
_entity.pdbx_description
1 polymer ?
#
loop_
_entity_poly.entity_id
_entity_poly.type
_entity_poly.pdbx_seq_one_letter_code
_entity_poly.pdbx_strand_id
1 'polypeptide(L)' 'EVLQSWANADWFNKKEKLPQVIKCIVFKVAGETNTDDLSPAGDAFTRSDIPLHANAMLKVRQAGSLEKIKELKKSGREV' A
#
# COMPACT_ATOMS: atom_id res chain seq x y z
N GLU A 1 27.23 -17.14 17.42
CA GLU A 1 25.99 -17.43 16.66
C GLU A 1 25.44 -16.19 15.94
N VAL A 2 25.03 -15.12 16.64
CA VAL A 2 24.46 -13.90 16.03
C VAL A 2 25.38 -13.22 15.01
N LEU A 3 26.67 -13.03 15.34
CA LEU A 3 27.64 -12.41 14.43
C LEU A 3 27.81 -13.21 13.12
N GLN A 4 27.80 -14.54 13.21
CA GLN A 4 27.86 -15.41 12.02
C GLN A 4 26.58 -15.31 11.20
N SER A 5 25.40 -15.29 11.84
CA SER A 5 24.11 -15.08 11.18
C SER A 5 24.05 -13.73 10.43
N TRP A 6 24.62 -12.66 11.01
CA TRP A 6 24.73 -11.37 10.30
C TRP A 6 25.74 -11.43 9.15
N ALA A 7 26.90 -12.05 9.36
CA ALA A 7 27.91 -12.23 8.31
C ALA A 7 27.38 -13.06 7.12
N ASN A 8 26.55 -14.06 7.39
CA ASN A 8 25.88 -14.90 6.37
C ASN A 8 24.67 -14.22 5.71
N ALA A 9 24.34 -12.98 6.11
CA ALA A 9 23.15 -12.26 5.69
C ALA A 9 21.85 -13.06 5.88
N ASP A 10 21.76 -13.85 6.95
CA ASP A 10 20.57 -14.67 7.24
C ASP A 10 19.30 -13.82 7.37
N TRP A 11 19.42 -12.57 7.83
CA TRP A 11 18.33 -11.60 7.90
C TRP A 11 17.72 -11.26 6.53
N PHE A 12 18.48 -11.44 5.45
CA PHE A 12 18.05 -11.25 4.07
C PHE A 12 17.66 -12.58 3.43
N ASN A 13 18.53 -13.59 3.54
CA ASN A 13 18.37 -14.88 2.87
C ASN A 13 17.19 -15.71 3.39
N LYS A 14 16.74 -15.47 4.64
CA LYS A 14 15.53 -16.11 5.20
C LYS A 14 14.23 -15.48 4.73
N LYS A 15 14.26 -14.31 4.09
CA LYS A 15 13.03 -13.68 3.56
C LYS A 15 12.55 -14.44 2.33
N GLU A 16 11.24 -14.47 2.15
CA GLU A 16 10.65 -15.02 0.94
C GLU A 16 11.17 -14.28 -0.29
N LYS A 17 11.53 -15.03 -1.33
CA LYS A 17 11.98 -14.46 -2.60
C LYS A 17 10.80 -13.84 -3.34
N LEU A 18 11.06 -12.77 -4.09
CA LEU A 18 10.06 -12.17 -4.98
C LEU A 18 9.55 -13.23 -5.98
N PRO A 19 8.22 -13.40 -6.14
CA PRO A 19 7.67 -14.27 -7.15
C PRO A 19 8.10 -13.86 -8.57
N GLN A 20 8.32 -14.83 -9.45
CA GLN A 20 8.61 -14.55 -10.87
C GLN A 20 7.44 -13.87 -11.59
N VAL A 21 6.21 -14.07 -11.09
CA VAL A 21 4.99 -13.48 -11.63
C VAL A 21 4.11 -13.00 -10.49
N ILE A 22 3.72 -11.72 -10.52
CA ILE A 22 2.74 -11.12 -9.60
C ILE A 22 1.41 -10.98 -10.35
N LYS A 23 0.38 -11.68 -9.89
CA LYS A 23 -0.98 -11.60 -10.46
C LYS A 23 -1.84 -10.67 -9.60
N CYS A 24 -2.02 -9.44 -10.06
CA CYS A 24 -2.80 -8.42 -9.36
C CYS A 24 -3.97 -7.90 -10.20
N ILE A 25 -4.80 -7.06 -9.58
CA ILE A 25 -5.87 -6.30 -10.21
C ILE A 25 -5.45 -4.84 -10.33
N VAL A 26 -5.70 -4.25 -11.49
CA VAL A 26 -5.40 -2.84 -11.74
C VAL A 26 -6.50 -1.96 -11.12
N PHE A 27 -6.17 -1.25 -10.05
CA PHE A 27 -6.95 -0.09 -9.59
C PHE A 27 -6.43 1.18 -10.28
N LYS A 28 -7.14 1.62 -11.33
CA LYS A 28 -6.74 2.78 -12.14
C LYS A 28 -7.39 4.06 -11.62
N VAL A 29 -6.57 5.06 -11.31
CA VAL A 29 -7.00 6.45 -11.12
C VAL A 29 -6.76 7.20 -12.43
N ALA A 30 -7.77 7.88 -12.95
CA ALA A 30 -7.65 8.60 -14.22
C ALA A 30 -6.88 9.92 -14.05
N GLY A 31 -6.12 10.31 -15.07
CA GLY A 31 -5.31 11.54 -15.07
C GLY A 31 -4.04 11.46 -14.22
N GLU A 32 -3.52 12.61 -13.82
CA GLU A 32 -2.32 12.72 -12.98
C GLU A 32 -2.68 12.65 -11.49
N THR A 33 -2.27 11.62 -10.76
CA THR A 33 -2.41 11.57 -9.30
C THR A 33 -1.25 12.29 -8.62
N ASN A 34 -1.53 13.31 -7.81
CA ASN A 34 -0.52 13.96 -6.97
C ASN A 34 -0.55 13.41 -5.53
N THR A 35 0.42 13.79 -4.70
CA THR A 35 0.50 13.31 -3.31
C THR A 35 -0.60 13.84 -2.40
N ASP A 36 -1.15 15.03 -2.68
CA ASP A 36 -2.24 15.60 -1.89
C ASP A 36 -3.56 14.85 -2.14
N ASP A 37 -3.74 14.26 -3.33
CA ASP A 37 -4.86 13.34 -3.60
C ASP A 37 -4.80 12.08 -2.72
N LEU A 38 -3.60 11.63 -2.34
CA LEU A 38 -3.37 10.41 -1.56
C LEU A 38 -3.26 10.67 -0.06
N SER A 39 -2.72 11.83 0.33
CA SER A 39 -2.50 12.27 1.71
C SER A 39 -2.76 13.78 1.79
N PRO A 40 -4.05 14.18 1.87
CA PRO A 40 -4.43 15.59 1.79
C PRO A 40 -3.82 16.41 2.94
N ALA A 41 -3.43 17.65 2.64
CA ALA A 41 -2.90 18.59 3.63
C ALA A 41 -3.91 18.85 4.78
N GLY A 42 -5.21 18.86 4.48
CA GLY A 42 -6.28 19.03 5.47
C GLY A 42 -6.34 17.91 6.52
N ASP A 43 -5.76 16.75 6.23
CA ASP A 43 -5.72 15.58 7.12
C ASP A 43 -4.30 15.35 7.67
N ALA A 44 -3.41 16.34 7.57
CA ALA A 44 -2.02 16.19 8.00
C ALA A 44 -1.89 15.82 9.49
N PHE A 45 -2.85 16.22 10.32
CA PHE A 45 -2.88 15.92 11.75
C PHE A 45 -3.13 14.44 12.08
N THR A 46 -3.64 13.64 11.14
CA THR A 46 -3.84 12.20 11.33
C THR A 46 -2.68 11.36 10.80
N ARG A 47 -1.68 11.95 10.12
CA ARG A 47 -0.60 11.22 9.41
C ARG A 47 0.19 10.23 10.27
N SER A 48 0.37 10.52 11.56
CA SER A 48 1.06 9.61 12.49
C SER A 48 0.25 8.34 12.79
N ASP A 49 -1.07 8.40 12.66
CA ASP A 49 -1.97 7.27 12.76
C ASP A 49 -2.29 6.75 11.35
N ILE A 50 -1.48 5.79 10.90
CA ILE A 50 -1.56 5.24 9.53
C ILE A 50 -2.97 4.67 9.21
N PRO A 51 -3.58 3.81 10.06
CA PRO A 51 -4.95 3.33 9.81
C PRO A 51 -5.99 4.44 9.70
N LEU A 52 -5.91 5.46 10.57
CA LEU A 52 -6.85 6.58 10.53
C LEU A 52 -6.64 7.42 9.25
N HIS A 53 -5.40 7.79 8.96
CA HIS A 53 -5.05 8.65 7.82
C HIS A 53 -5.37 8.00 6.47
N ALA A 54 -5.24 6.67 6.36
CA ALA A 54 -5.57 5.94 5.14
C ALA A 54 -7.03 6.14 4.69
N ASN A 55 -7.94 6.50 5.60
CA ASN A 55 -9.33 6.82 5.25
C ASN A 55 -9.47 8.14 4.44
N ALA A 56 -8.44 8.97 4.40
CA ALA A 56 -8.44 10.22 3.63
C ALA A 56 -7.99 10.05 2.17
N MET A 57 -7.43 8.89 1.82
CA MET A 57 -6.88 8.62 0.48
C MET A 57 -7.97 8.76 -0.60
N LEU A 58 -7.71 9.59 -1.62
CA LEU A 58 -8.58 9.86 -2.76
C LEU A 58 -9.96 10.44 -2.40
N LYS A 59 -10.20 10.88 -1.16
CA LYS A 59 -11.53 11.29 -0.69
C LYS A 59 -12.14 12.44 -1.52
N VAL A 60 -11.32 13.34 -2.03
CA VAL A 60 -11.75 14.50 -2.84
C VAL A 60 -11.75 14.16 -4.32
N ARG A 61 -10.65 13.58 -4.81
CA ARG A 61 -10.44 13.31 -6.24
C ARG A 61 -11.37 12.23 -6.79
N GLN A 62 -11.56 11.15 -6.03
CA GLN A 62 -12.30 9.98 -6.47
C GLN A 62 -13.01 9.35 -5.27
N ALA A 63 -14.07 10.03 -4.80
CA ALA A 63 -14.90 9.54 -3.70
C ALA A 63 -15.42 8.11 -3.98
N GLY A 64 -15.47 7.26 -2.96
CA GLY A 64 -15.82 5.84 -3.09
C GLY A 64 -14.65 4.92 -3.44
N SER A 65 -13.42 5.44 -3.55
CA SER A 65 -12.24 4.64 -3.88
C SER A 65 -11.95 3.54 -2.86
N LEU A 66 -12.13 3.80 -1.56
CA LEU A 66 -11.88 2.81 -0.52
C LEU A 66 -12.89 1.65 -0.58
N GLU A 67 -14.14 1.96 -0.87
CA GLU A 67 -15.23 1.00 -1.09
C GLU A 67 -14.92 0.17 -2.34
N LYS A 68 -14.45 0.81 -3.42
CA LYS A 68 -14.06 0.11 -4.63
C LYS A 68 -12.87 -0.82 -4.40
N ILE A 69 -11.85 -0.39 -3.67
CA ILE A 69 -10.71 -1.23 -3.30
C ILE A 69 -11.19 -2.43 -2.45
N LYS A 70 -12.08 -2.20 -1.48
CA LYS A 70 -12.69 -3.28 -0.67
C LYS A 70 -13.44 -4.28 -1.56
N GLU A 71 -14.16 -3.82 -2.58
CA GLU A 71 -14.83 -4.69 -3.54
C GLU A 71 -13.83 -5.50 -4.38
N LEU A 72 -12.81 -4.85 -4.95
CA LEU A 72 -11.78 -5.51 -5.77
C LEU A 72 -11.04 -6.59 -4.98
N LYS A 73 -10.76 -6.35 -3.68
CA LYS A 73 -10.10 -7.32 -2.79
C LYS A 73 -10.92 -8.58 -2.55
N LYS A 74 -12.26 -8.55 -2.74
CA LYS A 74 -13.11 -9.77 -2.64
C LYS A 74 -12.78 -10.82 -3.70
N SER A 75 -12.10 -10.44 -4.79
CA SER A 75 -11.65 -11.38 -5.82
C SER A 75 -10.56 -12.35 -5.36
N GLY A 76 -9.97 -12.13 -4.17
CA GLY A 76 -8.86 -12.93 -3.64
C GLY A 76 -7.51 -12.63 -4.31
N ARG A 77 -7.45 -11.63 -5.20
CA ARG A 77 -6.21 -11.14 -5.82
C ARG A 77 -5.71 -9.90 -5.10
N GLU A 78 -4.41 -9.67 -5.17
CA GLU A 78 -3.81 -8.42 -4.71
C GLU A 78 -4.33 -7.24 -5.54
N VAL A 79 -4.69 -6.15 -4.87
CA VAL A 79 -5.20 -4.88 -5.42
C VAL A 79 -4.28 -3.76 -4.98
#